data_AF-A0A497BF33-F1
#
_entry.id   AF-A0A497BF33-F1
#
_cell.length_a   1.000
_cell.length_b   1.000
_cell.length_c   1.000
_cell.angle_alpha   90.00
_cell.angle_beta   90.00
_cell.angle_gamma   90.00
#
_symmetry.space_group_name_H-M   'P 1'
#
loop_
_entity.id
_entity.type
_entity.pdbx_description
1 polymer ?
#
loop_
_entity_poly.entity_id
_entity_poly.type
_entity_poly.pdbx_seq_one_letter_code
_entity_poly.pdbx_strand_id
1 'polypeptide(L)'
;MWKRKQYEDAALQIAKDFTASEGTSTINELSTKVARDNNLDAEGIRTMVRLANVSAFQELFSKKASDGDRMIEYDLGDPEMVVSTLYAETKEKVASAGDMSSSSSGYDRHLDYFGALEKIAEEDEEEESSEESDSDAPMVDKKKIKHLFGKAKKKMEEQEKEARASWMRNMEDASQTLRVVGVESSFNKEAFDRDAICLVGDDVLPELRALNLFTRGDKDLPVAGNIKTAHIRDMHVVVPNTHTDQLLKFIKEAHAARLRANEWAEGVLLLEAEGIK
;
A
#
# COMPACT_ATOMS: atom_id res chain seq x y z
N MET A 1 6.98 -15.62 14.05
CA MET A 1 5.98 -16.11 13.07
C MET A 1 5.35 -17.38 13.61
N TRP A 2 4.02 -17.41 13.78
CA TRP A 2 3.32 -18.60 14.25
C TRP A 2 3.33 -19.72 13.21
N LYS A 3 3.35 -20.96 13.69
CA LYS A 3 3.13 -22.16 12.86
C LYS A 3 1.64 -22.38 12.67
N ARG A 4 1.25 -23.06 11.59
CA ARG A 4 -0.15 -23.40 11.27
C ARG A 4 -0.95 -23.95 12.46
N LYS A 5 -0.37 -24.90 13.21
CA LYS A 5 -1.00 -25.48 14.41
C LYS A 5 -1.36 -24.45 15.48
N GLN A 6 -0.53 -23.42 15.67
CA GLN A 6 -0.79 -22.39 16.67
C GLN A 6 -2.01 -21.53 16.30
N TYR A 7 -2.19 -21.24 15.01
CA TYR A 7 -3.41 -20.57 14.53
C TYR A 7 -4.65 -21.44 14.71
N GLU A 8 -4.55 -22.74 14.41
CA GLU A 8 -5.64 -23.70 14.59
C GLU A 8 -6.02 -23.85 16.08
N ASP A 9 -5.03 -23.98 16.97
CA ASP A 9 -5.25 -24.09 18.42
C ASP A 9 -5.88 -22.81 19.00
N ALA A 10 -5.40 -21.63 18.59
CA ALA A 10 -5.94 -20.34 19.01
C ALA A 10 -7.38 -20.12 18.49
N ALA A 11 -7.65 -20.47 17.23
CA ALA A 11 -8.98 -20.38 16.63
C ALA A 11 -9.98 -21.31 17.33
N LEU A 12 -9.56 -22.54 17.67
CA LEU A 12 -10.37 -23.47 18.44
C LEU A 12 -10.69 -22.93 19.84
N GLN A 13 -9.72 -22.28 20.49
CA GLN A 13 -9.94 -21.67 21.79
C GLN A 13 -10.96 -20.51 21.70
N ILE A 14 -10.81 -19.63 20.71
CA ILE A 14 -11.76 -18.54 20.45
C ILE A 14 -13.17 -19.08 20.20
N ALA A 15 -13.30 -20.14 19.39
CA ALA A 15 -14.59 -20.77 19.11
C ALA A 15 -15.24 -21.37 20.38
N LYS A 16 -14.46 -22.04 21.22
CA LYS A 16 -14.96 -22.58 22.50
C LYS A 16 -15.43 -21.47 23.43
N ASP A 17 -14.63 -20.42 23.57
CA ASP A 17 -14.95 -19.28 24.43
C ASP A 17 -16.21 -18.54 23.92
N PHE A 18 -16.32 -18.35 22.60
CA PHE A 18 -17.50 -17.78 21.96
C PHE A 18 -18.75 -18.61 22.26
N THR A 19 -18.70 -19.92 22.01
CA THR A 19 -19.86 -20.79 22.24
C THR A 19 -20.18 -21.03 23.73
N ALA A 20 -19.24 -20.78 24.64
CA ALA A 20 -19.46 -20.82 26.08
C ALA A 20 -20.03 -19.50 26.62
N SER A 21 -19.77 -18.38 25.93
CA SER A 21 -20.21 -17.04 26.33
C SER A 21 -21.69 -16.73 26.04
N GLU A 22 -22.42 -17.63 25.36
CA GLU A 22 -23.85 -17.46 24.98
C GLU A 22 -24.17 -16.07 24.37
N GLY A 23 -23.21 -15.46 23.67
CA GLY A 23 -23.37 -14.17 23.00
C GLY A 23 -22.95 -12.94 23.81
N THR A 24 -22.33 -13.08 24.98
CA THR A 24 -21.79 -11.91 25.72
C THR A 24 -20.50 -11.36 25.14
N SER A 25 -19.75 -12.17 24.39
CA SER A 25 -18.50 -11.75 23.75
C SER A 25 -18.54 -12.08 22.27
N THR A 26 -18.15 -11.12 21.44
CA THR A 26 -18.11 -11.33 19.98
C THR A 26 -16.83 -12.03 19.56
N ILE A 27 -16.84 -12.69 18.40
CA ILE A 27 -15.63 -13.29 17.82
C ILE A 27 -14.55 -12.22 17.61
N ASN A 28 -14.96 -10.99 17.27
CA ASN A 28 -14.05 -9.86 17.09
C ASN A 28 -13.33 -9.50 18.39
N GLU A 29 -14.04 -9.36 19.51
CA GLU A 29 -13.44 -9.05 20.82
C GLU A 29 -12.44 -10.11 21.28
N LEU A 30 -12.83 -11.38 21.17
CA LEU A 30 -11.97 -12.51 21.55
C LEU A 30 -10.72 -12.58 20.64
N SER A 31 -10.89 -12.35 19.35
CA SER A 31 -9.80 -12.31 18.38
C SER A 31 -8.85 -11.14 18.63
N THR A 32 -9.38 -9.95 18.93
CA THR A 32 -8.59 -8.76 19.30
C THR A 32 -7.75 -9.05 20.54
N LYS A 33 -8.32 -9.70 21.55
CA LYS A 33 -7.58 -10.07 22.76
C LYS A 33 -6.42 -11.02 22.46
N VAL A 34 -6.68 -12.12 21.74
CA VAL A 34 -5.64 -13.11 21.40
C VAL A 34 -4.55 -12.49 20.51
N ALA A 35 -4.94 -11.66 19.54
CA ALA A 35 -4.02 -10.96 18.66
C ALA A 35 -3.12 -9.97 19.43
N ARG A 36 -3.69 -9.23 20.39
CA ARG A 36 -2.97 -8.31 21.27
C ARG A 36 -1.97 -9.06 22.15
N ASP A 37 -2.40 -10.14 22.79
CA ASP A 37 -1.57 -10.90 23.74
C ASP A 37 -0.37 -11.57 23.06
N ASN A 38 -0.48 -11.86 21.75
CA ASN A 38 0.54 -12.58 20.99
C ASN A 38 1.27 -11.73 19.94
N ASN A 39 0.98 -10.43 19.87
CA ASN A 39 1.54 -9.49 18.89
C ASN A 39 1.48 -10.03 17.46
N LEU A 40 0.29 -10.43 17.02
CA LEU A 40 0.08 -10.98 15.68
C LEU A 40 0.15 -9.89 14.61
N ASP A 41 0.73 -10.25 13.47
CA ASP A 41 0.72 -9.43 12.25
C ASP A 41 -0.66 -9.48 11.56
N ALA A 42 -0.97 -8.52 10.69
CA ALA A 42 -2.27 -8.38 10.03
C ALA A 42 -2.69 -9.66 9.26
N GLU A 43 -1.76 -10.29 8.54
CA GLU A 43 -2.02 -11.57 7.87
C GLU A 43 -2.29 -12.73 8.85
N GLY A 44 -1.59 -12.73 9.99
CA GLY A 44 -1.83 -13.69 11.06
C GLY A 44 -3.22 -13.53 11.67
N ILE A 45 -3.66 -12.28 11.87
CA ILE A 45 -4.99 -11.94 12.36
C ILE A 45 -6.05 -12.40 11.35
N ARG A 46 -5.90 -12.09 10.05
CA ARG A 46 -6.81 -12.54 8.99
C ARG A 46 -6.99 -14.04 8.98
N THR A 47 -5.88 -14.77 9.05
CA THR A 47 -5.86 -16.23 9.06
C THR A 47 -6.57 -16.78 10.31
N MET A 48 -6.24 -16.24 11.48
CA MET A 48 -6.82 -16.65 12.76
C MET A 48 -8.33 -16.44 12.81
N VAL A 49 -8.82 -15.25 12.42
CA VAL A 49 -10.26 -14.92 12.48
C VAL A 49 -11.07 -15.79 11.53
N ARG A 50 -10.56 -16.05 10.31
CA ARG A 50 -11.21 -16.96 9.35
C ARG A 50 -11.32 -18.38 9.90
N LEU A 51 -10.26 -18.89 10.53
CA LEU A 51 -10.28 -20.20 11.18
C LEU A 51 -11.24 -20.21 12.38
N ALA A 52 -11.27 -19.14 13.18
CA ALA A 52 -12.17 -19.02 14.33
C ALA A 52 -13.64 -19.07 13.91
N ASN A 53 -14.02 -18.41 12.81
CA ASN A 53 -15.37 -18.48 12.25
C ASN A 53 -15.74 -19.92 11.87
N VAL A 54 -14.86 -20.62 11.15
CA VAL A 54 -15.09 -22.02 10.76
C VAL A 54 -15.22 -22.93 12.00
N SER A 55 -14.34 -22.78 12.98
CA SER A 55 -14.38 -23.54 14.23
C SER A 55 -15.63 -23.23 15.06
N ALA A 56 -16.05 -21.96 15.13
CA ALA A 56 -17.26 -21.54 15.84
C ALA A 56 -18.52 -22.15 15.22
N PHE A 57 -18.60 -22.17 13.88
CA PHE A 57 -19.67 -22.86 13.18
C PHE A 57 -19.68 -24.36 13.50
N GLN A 58 -18.52 -25.03 13.48
CA GLN A 58 -18.44 -26.46 13.79
C GLN A 58 -18.89 -26.79 15.21
N GLU A 59 -18.52 -25.95 16.18
CA GLU A 59 -18.93 -26.09 17.59
C GLU A 59 -20.44 -25.82 17.77
N LEU A 60 -21.00 -24.79 17.12
CA LEU A 60 -22.44 -24.56 17.15
C LEU A 60 -23.23 -25.67 16.45
N PHE A 61 -22.68 -26.22 15.37
CA PHE A 61 -23.30 -27.30 14.61
C PHE A 61 -23.28 -28.63 15.34
N SER A 62 -22.19 -28.93 16.04
CA SER A 62 -22.11 -30.11 16.90
C SER A 62 -23.10 -30.01 18.07
N LYS A 63 -23.25 -28.82 18.68
CA LYS A 63 -24.24 -28.57 19.75
C LYS A 63 -25.68 -28.74 19.28
N LYS A 64 -26.02 -28.35 18.04
CA LYS A 64 -27.35 -28.54 17.44
C LYS A 64 -27.56 -29.92 16.81
N ALA A 65 -26.65 -30.88 16.97
CA ALA A 65 -26.77 -32.19 16.32
C ALA A 65 -28.05 -32.97 16.70
N SER A 66 -28.63 -32.68 17.87
CA SER A 66 -29.85 -33.27 18.41
C SER A 66 -31.15 -32.57 17.99
N ASP A 67 -31.07 -31.35 17.44
CA ASP A 67 -32.24 -30.62 16.96
C ASP A 67 -32.50 -30.93 15.48
N GLY A 68 -33.79 -31.09 15.14
CA GLY A 68 -34.25 -31.44 13.79
C GLY A 68 -34.01 -30.34 12.76
N ASP A 69 -33.80 -29.10 13.20
CA ASP A 69 -33.46 -27.94 12.36
C ASP A 69 -32.04 -27.44 12.71
N ARG A 70 -31.12 -27.60 11.74
CA ARG A 70 -29.69 -27.29 11.91
C ARG A 70 -29.30 -25.94 11.30
N MET A 71 -30.24 -25.01 11.19
CA MET A 71 -29.94 -23.63 10.84
C MET A 71 -29.21 -22.96 12.01
N ILE A 72 -28.01 -22.42 11.74
CA ILE A 72 -27.17 -21.74 12.72
C ILE A 72 -26.93 -20.34 12.20
N GLU A 73 -27.46 -19.37 12.94
CA GLU A 73 -27.21 -17.97 12.74
C GLU A 73 -26.33 -17.50 13.88
N TYR A 74 -25.19 -16.90 13.53
CA TYR A 74 -24.27 -16.27 14.48
C TYR A 74 -23.54 -15.14 13.78
N ASP A 75 -23.05 -14.18 14.57
CA ASP A 75 -22.32 -13.04 14.05
C ASP A 75 -20.89 -13.45 13.63
N LEU A 76 -20.55 -13.20 12.37
CA LEU A 76 -19.27 -13.58 11.78
C LEU A 76 -18.21 -12.55 12.13
N GLY A 77 -17.04 -13.02 12.60
CA GLY A 77 -15.92 -12.14 12.85
C GLY A 77 -15.38 -11.55 11.54
N ASP A 78 -15.14 -10.23 11.54
CA ASP A 78 -14.52 -9.50 10.43
C ASP A 78 -13.05 -9.22 10.78
N PRO A 79 -12.09 -9.82 10.03
CA PRO A 79 -10.68 -9.61 10.30
C PRO A 79 -10.23 -8.15 10.15
N GLU A 80 -10.83 -7.36 9.26
CA GLU A 80 -10.40 -5.96 9.07
C GLU A 80 -10.87 -5.07 10.22
N MET A 81 -12.00 -5.40 10.86
CA MET A 81 -12.44 -4.75 12.09
C MET A 81 -11.45 -5.01 13.24
N VAL A 82 -10.96 -6.25 13.39
CA VAL A 82 -9.97 -6.59 14.42
C VAL A 82 -8.64 -5.86 14.19
N VAL A 83 -8.17 -5.86 12.94
CA VAL A 83 -6.93 -5.17 12.55
C VAL A 83 -7.05 -3.66 12.81
N SER A 84 -8.11 -3.02 12.33
CA SER A 84 -8.33 -1.59 12.52
C SER A 84 -8.45 -1.19 14.00
N THR A 85 -9.11 -2.01 14.83
CA THR A 85 -9.21 -1.78 16.28
C THR A 85 -7.84 -1.78 16.94
N LEU A 86 -6.98 -2.75 16.62
CA LEU A 86 -5.61 -2.82 17.17
C LEU A 86 -4.73 -1.64 16.72
N TYR A 87 -4.84 -1.23 15.46
CA TYR A 87 -4.11 -0.06 14.97
C TYR A 87 -4.60 1.24 15.61
N ALA A 88 -5.92 1.39 15.83
CA ALA A 88 -6.48 2.55 16.53
C ALA A 88 -5.98 2.63 17.98
N GLU A 89 -5.99 1.51 18.72
CA GLU A 89 -5.46 1.44 20.09
C GLU A 89 -3.97 1.79 20.16
N THR A 90 -3.20 1.39 19.13
CA THR A 90 -1.76 1.70 19.07
C THR A 90 -1.54 3.18 18.80
N LYS A 91 -2.33 3.79 17.91
CA LYS A 91 -2.26 5.22 17.59
C LYS A 91 -2.64 6.09 18.79
N GLU A 92 -3.68 5.72 19.53
CA GLU A 92 -4.10 6.43 20.75
C GLU A 92 -3.03 6.34 21.84
N LYS A 93 -2.38 5.19 22.02
CA LYS A 93 -1.27 5.04 22.97
C LYS A 93 -0.07 5.91 22.60
N VAL A 94 0.29 5.99 21.33
CA VAL A 94 1.39 6.85 20.85
C VAL A 94 1.04 8.34 20.99
N ALA A 95 -0.21 8.73 20.69
CA ALA A 95 -0.68 10.10 20.90
C ALA A 95 -0.68 10.50 22.39
N SER A 96 -1.04 9.58 23.28
CA SER A 96 -1.00 9.80 24.74
C SER A 96 0.41 9.74 25.35
N ALA A 97 1.37 9.11 24.67
CA ALA A 97 2.77 9.04 25.07
C ALA A 97 3.62 10.20 24.50
N GLY A 98 3.09 10.98 23.54
CA GLY A 98 3.76 12.12 22.92
C GLY A 98 3.92 13.34 23.83
N ASP A 99 3.30 13.35 25.01
CA ASP A 99 3.28 14.53 25.90
C ASP A 99 4.19 14.41 27.14
N MET A 100 4.88 13.27 27.36
CA MET A 100 5.85 13.16 28.45
C MET A 100 7.05 12.25 28.13
N SER A 101 8.26 12.84 28.20
CA SER A 101 9.58 12.19 28.18
C SER A 101 10.08 11.76 26.80
N SER A 102 11.27 12.11 26.29
CA SER A 102 12.46 12.72 26.87
C SER A 102 13.46 13.01 25.74
N SER A 103 14.22 14.09 25.92
CA SER A 103 15.56 14.34 25.39
C SER A 103 16.30 13.14 24.77
N SER A 104 16.38 13.14 23.44
CA SER A 104 17.43 12.45 22.70
C SER A 104 17.78 13.36 21.54
N SER A 105 18.89 14.08 21.71
CA SER A 105 19.53 14.93 20.71
C SER A 105 20.03 14.08 19.54
N GLY A 106 19.11 13.61 18.71
CA GLY A 106 19.36 13.18 17.34
C GLY A 106 18.75 14.23 16.43
N TYR A 107 19.59 14.92 15.65
CA TYR A 107 19.16 15.93 14.69
C TYR A 107 18.25 15.26 13.66
N ASP A 108 16.94 15.44 13.81
CA ASP A 108 15.93 14.86 12.92
C ASP A 108 15.73 15.76 11.71
N ARG A 109 16.26 15.32 10.56
CA ARG A 109 16.18 16.04 9.28
C ARG A 109 14.74 16.20 8.77
N HIS A 110 13.78 15.44 9.28
CA HIS A 110 12.38 15.57 8.89
C HIS A 110 11.68 16.74 9.59
N LEU A 111 12.10 17.11 10.81
CA LEU A 111 11.56 18.25 11.55
C LEU A 111 11.95 19.61 10.93
N ASP A 112 13.14 19.75 10.35
CA ASP A 112 13.57 20.99 9.68
C ASP A 112 12.78 21.29 8.39
N TYR A 113 12.30 20.26 7.67
CA TYR A 113 11.53 20.46 6.43
C TYR A 113 10.09 20.91 6.69
N PHE A 114 9.48 20.49 7.80
CA PHE A 114 8.12 20.89 8.16
C PHE A 114 8.07 22.09 9.10
N GLY A 115 9.03 22.25 10.01
CA GLY A 115 9.14 23.44 10.86
C GLY A 115 9.43 24.72 10.05
N ALA A 116 10.10 24.61 8.90
CA ALA A 116 10.27 25.73 7.98
C ALA A 116 8.98 26.10 7.22
N LEU A 117 8.01 25.19 7.10
CA LEU A 117 6.71 25.48 6.50
C LEU A 117 5.72 26.05 7.53
N GLU A 118 5.80 25.58 8.77
CA GLU A 118 4.96 26.07 9.88
C GLU A 118 5.34 27.49 10.29
N LYS A 119 6.65 27.83 10.27
CA LYS A 119 7.11 29.22 10.48
C LYS A 119 6.68 30.21 9.39
N ILE A 120 6.45 29.74 8.17
CA ILE A 120 5.92 30.58 7.08
C ILE A 120 4.41 30.80 7.28
N ALA A 121 3.70 29.84 7.88
CA ALA A 121 2.28 29.98 8.16
C ALA A 121 2.01 30.85 9.41
N GLU A 122 2.86 30.78 10.45
CA GLU A 122 2.70 31.60 11.66
C GLU A 122 3.15 33.07 11.47
N GLU A 123 4.11 33.35 10.58
CA GLU A 123 4.49 34.74 10.23
C GLU A 123 3.40 35.47 9.41
N ASP A 124 2.43 34.75 8.83
CA ASP A 124 1.32 35.33 8.07
C ASP A 124 0.05 35.58 8.94
N GLU A 125 -0.05 35.03 10.17
CA GLU A 125 -1.23 35.20 11.03
C GLU A 125 -1.10 36.28 12.12
N GLU A 126 0.10 36.85 12.37
CA GLU A 126 0.29 37.93 13.36
C GLU A 126 0.23 39.37 12.77
N GLU A 127 -0.01 39.55 11.46
CA GLU A 127 -0.22 40.87 10.82
C GLU A 127 -1.69 41.24 10.53
N GLU A 128 -2.68 40.54 11.12
CA GLU A 128 -4.10 40.95 11.06
C GLU A 128 -4.63 41.48 12.41
N SER A 129 -4.01 42.56 12.92
CA SER A 129 -4.70 43.42 13.87
C SER A 129 -4.12 44.83 13.91
N SER A 130 -4.42 45.63 12.89
CA SER A 130 -4.81 47.04 13.06
C SER A 130 -4.96 47.76 11.73
N GLU A 131 -5.99 48.60 11.68
CA GLU A 131 -6.19 49.74 10.77
C GLU A 131 -6.88 49.47 9.43
N GLU A 132 -8.17 49.84 9.43
CA GLU A 132 -8.91 50.35 8.29
C GLU A 132 -8.05 51.38 7.52
N SER A 133 -7.41 50.91 6.47
CA SER A 133 -6.73 51.73 5.48
C SER A 133 -7.14 51.17 4.12
N ASP A 134 -7.73 52.01 3.27
CA ASP A 134 -7.94 51.76 1.85
C ASP A 134 -6.60 51.35 1.21
N SER A 135 -6.29 50.05 1.20
CA SER A 135 -5.03 49.53 0.68
C SER A 135 -5.21 49.13 -0.78
N ASP A 136 -4.54 49.92 -1.59
CA ASP A 136 -4.25 49.71 -3.00
C ASP A 136 -3.73 48.26 -3.18
N ALA A 137 -4.59 47.36 -3.66
CA ALA A 137 -4.25 45.95 -3.85
C ALA A 137 -2.95 45.88 -4.66
N PRO A 138 -1.90 45.17 -4.19
CA PRO A 138 -0.63 45.14 -4.89
C PRO A 138 -0.89 44.62 -6.30
N MET A 139 -0.68 45.48 -7.31
CA MET A 139 -0.77 45.10 -8.71
C MET A 139 0.31 44.05 -8.98
N VAL A 140 -0.03 42.78 -8.78
CA VAL A 140 0.87 41.69 -9.11
C VAL A 140 1.06 41.74 -10.62
N ASP A 141 2.29 42.01 -11.03
CA ASP A 141 2.63 42.17 -12.44
C ASP A 141 2.34 40.86 -13.18
N LYS A 142 1.23 40.84 -13.92
CA LYS A 142 0.74 39.68 -14.67
C LYS A 142 1.82 39.08 -15.58
N LYS A 143 2.78 39.89 -16.04
CA LYS A 143 3.92 39.41 -16.85
C LYS A 143 4.89 38.56 -16.02
N LYS A 144 5.15 38.94 -14.77
CA LYS A 144 6.00 38.16 -13.85
C LYS A 144 5.34 36.84 -13.48
N ILE A 145 4.04 36.85 -13.18
CA ILE A 145 3.27 35.63 -12.92
C ILE A 145 3.36 34.69 -14.12
N LYS A 146 3.03 35.17 -15.34
CA LYS A 146 3.11 34.37 -16.56
C LYS A 146 4.50 33.80 -16.82
N HIS A 147 5.56 34.57 -16.51
CA HIS A 147 6.94 34.09 -16.63
C HIS A 147 7.26 32.98 -15.62
N LEU A 148 6.81 33.11 -14.37
CA LEU A 148 6.98 32.08 -13.34
C LEU A 148 6.24 30.80 -13.70
N PHE A 149 4.98 30.89 -14.16
CA PHE A 149 4.23 29.73 -14.67
C PHE A 149 4.93 29.07 -15.86
N GLY A 150 5.44 29.85 -16.81
CA GLY A 150 6.21 29.32 -17.95
C GLY A 150 7.49 28.60 -17.51
N LYS A 151 8.19 29.12 -16.50
CA LYS A 151 9.39 28.48 -15.94
C LYS A 151 9.05 27.19 -15.18
N ALA A 152 7.98 27.20 -14.38
CA ALA A 152 7.50 26.03 -13.66
C ALA A 152 7.08 24.91 -14.61
N LYS A 153 6.30 25.24 -15.64
CA LYS A 153 5.90 24.31 -16.71
C LYS A 153 7.12 23.68 -17.38
N LYS A 154 8.09 24.48 -17.82
CA LYS A 154 9.31 23.96 -18.47
C LYS A 154 10.09 23.00 -17.55
N LYS A 155 10.16 23.31 -16.25
CA LYS A 155 10.83 22.44 -15.27
C LYS A 155 10.08 21.12 -15.09
N MET A 156 8.74 21.14 -15.03
CA MET A 156 7.95 19.91 -14.95
C MET A 156 8.08 19.07 -16.23
N GLU A 157 8.06 19.68 -17.42
CA GLU A 157 8.31 18.97 -18.69
C GLU A 157 9.71 18.33 -18.74
N GLU A 158 10.72 18.99 -18.18
CA GLU A 158 12.08 18.44 -18.07
C GLU A 158 12.12 17.24 -17.12
N GLN A 159 11.47 17.34 -15.95
CA GLN A 159 11.34 16.23 -15.00
C GLN A 159 10.55 15.05 -15.57
N GLU A 160 9.49 15.31 -16.32
CA GLU A 160 8.74 14.28 -17.04
C GLU A 160 9.63 13.54 -18.05
N LYS A 161 10.43 14.27 -18.84
CA LYS A 161 11.37 13.68 -19.80
C LYS A 161 12.45 12.85 -19.11
N GLU A 162 13.01 13.34 -18.00
CA GLU A 162 13.98 12.59 -17.19
C GLU A 162 13.38 11.30 -16.63
N ALA A 163 12.16 11.37 -16.08
CA ALA A 163 11.45 10.21 -15.56
C ALA A 163 11.15 9.18 -16.67
N ARG A 164 10.72 9.63 -17.85
CA ARG A 164 10.52 8.75 -19.02
C ARG A 164 11.82 8.12 -19.51
N ALA A 165 12.92 8.88 -19.54
CA ALA A 165 14.23 8.34 -19.90
C ALA A 165 14.70 7.29 -18.88
N SER A 166 14.48 7.53 -17.58
CA SER A 166 14.76 6.55 -16.53
C SER A 166 13.90 5.29 -16.69
N TRP A 167 12.62 5.43 -17.00
CA TRP A 167 11.74 4.29 -17.30
C TRP A 167 12.29 3.46 -18.46
N MET A 168 12.62 4.10 -19.58
CA MET A 168 13.18 3.42 -20.76
C MET A 168 14.47 2.67 -20.43
N ARG A 169 15.39 3.30 -19.70
CA ARG A 169 16.67 2.68 -19.31
C ARG A 169 16.45 1.43 -18.45
N ASN A 170 15.61 1.54 -17.43
CA ASN A 170 15.31 0.41 -16.55
C ASN A 170 14.62 -0.74 -17.29
N MET A 171 13.74 -0.43 -18.25
CA MET A 171 13.12 -1.44 -19.11
C MET A 171 14.11 -2.11 -20.06
N GLU A 172 15.09 -1.36 -20.57
CA GLU A 172 16.18 -1.91 -21.38
C GLU A 172 17.06 -2.85 -20.56
N ASP A 173 17.51 -2.42 -19.37
CA ASP A 173 18.31 -3.22 -18.44
C ASP A 173 17.55 -4.49 -18.00
N ALA A 174 16.25 -4.38 -17.73
CA ALA A 174 15.38 -5.52 -17.46
C ALA A 174 15.31 -6.48 -18.65
N SER A 175 15.16 -5.96 -19.87
CA SER A 175 15.10 -6.79 -21.08
C SER A 175 16.40 -7.54 -21.35
N GLN A 176 17.55 -6.89 -21.11
CA GLN A 176 18.87 -7.50 -21.26
C GLN A 176 19.07 -8.60 -20.22
N THR A 177 18.71 -8.33 -18.97
CA THR A 177 18.76 -9.32 -17.88
C THR A 177 17.86 -10.51 -18.20
N LEU A 178 16.63 -10.27 -18.66
CA LEU A 178 15.70 -11.32 -19.05
C LEU A 178 16.20 -12.14 -20.24
N ARG A 179 16.93 -11.54 -21.19
CA ARG A 179 17.55 -12.30 -22.29
C ARG A 179 18.65 -13.23 -21.79
N VAL A 180 19.46 -12.80 -20.82
CA VAL A 180 20.50 -13.64 -20.22
C VAL A 180 19.87 -14.80 -19.44
N VAL A 181 18.89 -14.50 -18.58
CA VAL A 181 18.22 -15.51 -17.75
C VAL A 181 17.33 -16.43 -18.58
N GLY A 182 16.66 -15.91 -19.62
CA GLY A 182 15.77 -16.68 -20.49
C GLY A 182 16.47 -17.66 -21.43
N VAL A 183 17.79 -17.53 -21.62
CA VAL A 183 18.61 -18.55 -22.30
C VAL A 183 18.79 -19.78 -21.41
N GLU A 184 18.73 -19.61 -20.09
CA GLU A 184 18.70 -20.73 -19.15
C GLU A 184 17.29 -21.35 -19.20
N SER A 185 17.21 -22.63 -19.59
CA SER A 185 15.95 -23.36 -19.88
C SER A 185 14.99 -23.50 -18.69
N SER A 186 15.36 -22.99 -17.51
CA SER A 186 14.60 -23.03 -16.26
C SER A 186 13.79 -21.75 -16.00
N PHE A 187 13.90 -20.70 -16.81
CA PHE A 187 13.17 -19.45 -16.54
C PHE A 187 11.66 -19.61 -16.77
N ASN A 188 10.90 -19.69 -15.68
CA ASN A 188 9.45 -19.71 -15.73
C ASN A 188 8.90 -18.27 -15.72
N LYS A 189 8.61 -17.76 -16.92
CA LYS A 189 8.06 -16.42 -17.11
C LYS A 189 6.73 -16.20 -16.37
N GLU A 190 5.82 -17.17 -16.38
CA GLU A 190 4.53 -17.02 -15.71
C GLU A 190 4.68 -16.89 -14.20
N ALA A 191 5.62 -17.64 -13.62
CA ALA A 191 5.95 -17.51 -12.20
C ALA A 191 6.51 -16.12 -11.90
N PHE A 192 7.43 -15.63 -12.73
CA PHE A 192 7.99 -14.27 -12.61
C PHE A 192 6.90 -13.18 -12.69
N ASP A 193 5.99 -13.26 -13.68
CA ASP A 193 4.91 -12.28 -13.82
C ASP A 193 4.01 -12.26 -12.56
N ARG A 194 3.75 -13.43 -11.97
CA ARG A 194 2.99 -13.56 -10.72
C ARG A 194 3.73 -12.98 -9.52
N ASP A 195 5.03 -13.24 -9.42
CA ASP A 195 5.89 -12.67 -8.38
C ASP A 195 5.92 -11.13 -8.47
N ALA A 196 6.02 -10.60 -9.68
CA ALA A 196 6.01 -9.16 -9.93
C ALA A 196 4.68 -8.51 -9.53
N ILE A 197 3.54 -9.12 -9.90
CA ILE A 197 2.21 -8.63 -9.51
C ILE A 197 2.03 -8.70 -7.99
N CYS A 198 2.46 -9.79 -7.35
CA CYS A 198 2.34 -9.95 -5.90
C CYS A 198 3.17 -8.90 -5.14
N LEU A 199 4.40 -8.61 -5.60
CA LEU A 199 5.32 -7.68 -4.92
C LEU A 199 5.09 -6.20 -5.22
N VAL A 200 4.62 -5.86 -6.42
CA VAL A 200 4.47 -4.46 -6.87
C VAL A 200 3.02 -4.03 -6.90
N GLY A 201 2.10 -4.96 -7.13
CA GLY A 201 0.67 -4.71 -7.32
C GLY A 201 0.25 -4.74 -8.79
N ASP A 202 -1.06 -4.61 -9.02
CA ASP A 202 -1.69 -4.71 -10.35
C ASP A 202 -1.26 -3.59 -11.31
N ASP A 203 -0.76 -2.47 -10.78
CA ASP A 203 -0.33 -1.33 -11.58
C ASP A 203 0.98 -1.58 -12.36
N VAL A 204 1.66 -2.71 -12.12
CA VAL A 204 2.89 -3.12 -12.82
C VAL A 204 2.63 -3.76 -14.19
N LEU A 205 1.37 -4.04 -14.53
CA LEU A 205 0.99 -4.69 -15.80
C LEU A 205 1.53 -3.97 -17.05
N PRO A 206 1.58 -2.63 -17.14
CA PRO A 206 2.18 -1.93 -18.27
C PRO A 206 3.66 -2.28 -18.46
N GLU A 207 4.43 -2.33 -17.36
CA GLU A 207 5.84 -2.70 -17.39
C GLU A 207 6.02 -4.15 -17.87
N LEU A 208 5.23 -5.09 -17.35
CA LEU A 208 5.29 -6.50 -17.75
C LEU A 208 4.95 -6.70 -19.23
N ARG A 209 3.95 -5.97 -19.75
CA ARG A 209 3.62 -5.97 -21.19
C ARG A 209 4.73 -5.36 -22.03
N ALA A 210 5.32 -4.26 -21.59
CA ALA A 210 6.45 -3.64 -22.28
C ALA A 210 7.67 -4.57 -22.30
N LEU A 211 7.97 -5.27 -21.20
CA LEU A 211 9.06 -6.24 -21.13
C LEU A 211 8.87 -7.38 -22.14
N ASN A 212 7.63 -7.86 -22.31
CA ASN A 212 7.27 -8.88 -23.29
C ASN A 212 7.52 -8.40 -24.73
N LEU A 213 7.13 -7.15 -25.00
CA LEU A 213 7.38 -6.52 -26.29
C LEU A 213 8.87 -6.39 -26.58
N PHE A 214 9.68 -5.95 -25.61
CA PHE A 214 11.13 -5.78 -25.78
C PHE A 214 11.91 -7.09 -25.96
N THR A 215 11.40 -8.20 -25.43
CA THR A 215 12.11 -9.49 -25.46
C THR A 215 11.63 -10.41 -26.56
N ARG A 216 10.32 -10.51 -26.80
CA ARG A 216 9.73 -11.47 -27.74
C ARG A 216 9.04 -10.82 -28.93
N GLY A 217 8.85 -9.49 -28.92
CA GLY A 217 8.17 -8.76 -29.99
C GLY A 217 6.67 -9.04 -30.08
N ASP A 218 6.12 -9.76 -29.09
CA ASP A 218 4.77 -10.30 -29.14
C ASP A 218 3.86 -9.57 -28.13
N LYS A 219 2.80 -8.95 -28.66
CA LYS A 219 1.94 -8.00 -27.94
C LYS A 219 0.81 -8.69 -27.18
N ASP A 220 0.46 -9.92 -27.59
CA ASP A 220 -0.77 -10.59 -27.16
C ASP A 220 -0.53 -11.70 -26.13
N LEU A 221 0.72 -11.87 -25.68
CA LEU A 221 1.05 -12.82 -24.62
C LEU A 221 0.36 -12.42 -23.31
N PRO A 222 -0.48 -13.29 -22.73
CA PRO A 222 -1.13 -13.01 -21.46
C PRO A 222 -0.08 -12.84 -20.35
N VAL A 223 -0.20 -11.75 -19.59
CA VAL A 223 0.64 -11.50 -18.42
C VAL A 223 0.12 -12.36 -17.27
N ALA A 224 1.00 -13.14 -16.64
CA ALA A 224 0.68 -14.07 -15.54
C ALA A 224 -0.32 -15.21 -15.86
N GLY A 225 -0.57 -15.47 -17.15
CA GLY A 225 -1.50 -16.52 -17.63
C GLY A 225 -2.97 -16.11 -17.52
N ASN A 226 -3.88 -17.10 -17.47
CA ASN A 226 -5.34 -16.87 -17.42
C ASN A 226 -5.89 -16.62 -16.00
N ILE A 227 -5.02 -16.36 -15.02
CA ILE A 227 -5.40 -16.19 -13.61
C ILE A 227 -5.70 -14.71 -13.35
N LYS A 228 -6.77 -14.43 -12.59
CA LYS A 228 -7.11 -13.06 -12.18
C LYS A 228 -6.01 -12.48 -11.28
N THR A 229 -5.61 -11.23 -11.52
CA THR A 229 -4.56 -10.53 -10.75
C THR A 229 -4.85 -10.48 -9.25
N ALA A 230 -6.11 -10.19 -8.88
CA ALA A 230 -6.56 -10.26 -7.49
C ALA A 230 -6.31 -11.63 -6.83
N HIS A 231 -6.54 -12.72 -7.57
CA HIS A 231 -6.29 -14.07 -7.04
C HIS A 231 -4.80 -14.36 -6.89
N ILE A 232 -3.97 -13.84 -7.79
CA ILE A 232 -2.51 -13.97 -7.69
C ILE A 232 -2.03 -13.25 -6.43
N ARG A 233 -2.50 -12.02 -6.18
CA ARG A 233 -2.12 -11.25 -5.00
C ARG A 233 -2.42 -11.96 -3.68
N ASP A 234 -3.57 -12.63 -3.60
CA ASP A 234 -4.02 -13.26 -2.34
C ASP A 234 -3.39 -14.62 -2.08
N MET A 235 -3.01 -15.36 -3.12
CA MET A 235 -2.67 -16.79 -3.01
C MET A 235 -1.24 -17.13 -3.46
N HIS A 236 -0.57 -16.24 -4.20
CA HIS A 236 0.74 -16.53 -4.76
C HIS A 236 1.85 -16.25 -3.75
N VAL A 237 2.59 -17.30 -3.39
CA VAL A 237 3.78 -17.20 -2.54
C VAL A 237 4.99 -16.89 -3.41
N VAL A 238 5.61 -15.74 -3.18
CA VAL A 238 6.82 -15.31 -3.88
C VAL A 238 7.97 -16.25 -3.55
N VAL A 239 8.58 -16.83 -4.59
CA VAL A 239 9.76 -17.69 -4.43
C VAL A 239 11.00 -16.86 -4.74
N PRO A 240 11.86 -16.55 -3.76
CA PRO A 240 13.06 -15.77 -4.01
C PRO A 240 14.02 -16.55 -4.91
N ASN A 241 14.48 -15.89 -5.97
CA ASN A 241 15.52 -16.39 -6.86
C ASN A 241 16.43 -15.22 -7.22
N THR A 242 17.73 -15.41 -7.05
CA THR A 242 18.74 -14.34 -7.21
C THR A 242 18.70 -13.68 -8.58
N HIS A 243 18.35 -14.43 -9.63
CA HIS A 243 18.25 -13.91 -11.00
C HIS A 243 16.95 -13.13 -11.23
N THR A 244 15.85 -13.56 -10.60
CA THR A 244 14.57 -12.86 -10.69
C THR A 244 14.55 -11.61 -9.83
N ASP A 245 15.28 -11.58 -8.72
CA ASP A 245 15.33 -10.44 -7.80
C ASP A 245 15.90 -9.18 -8.48
N GLN A 246 16.95 -9.33 -9.28
CA GLN A 246 17.53 -8.21 -10.03
C GLN A 246 16.57 -7.72 -11.12
N LEU A 247 15.90 -8.64 -11.82
CA LEU A 247 14.89 -8.29 -12.82
C LEU A 247 13.69 -7.57 -12.18
N LEU A 248 13.20 -8.08 -11.04
CA LEU A 248 12.13 -7.46 -10.25
C LEU A 248 12.53 -6.07 -9.76
N LYS A 249 13.79 -5.86 -9.38
CA LYS A 249 14.30 -4.54 -8.98
C LYS A 249 14.18 -3.54 -10.14
N PHE A 250 14.63 -3.90 -11.34
CA PHE A 250 14.50 -3.01 -12.50
C PHE A 250 13.03 -2.71 -12.85
N ILE A 251 12.14 -3.70 -12.73
CA ILE A 251 10.71 -3.49 -12.95
C ILE A 251 10.10 -2.57 -11.90
N LYS A 252 10.48 -2.69 -10.63
CA LYS A 252 10.05 -1.77 -9.56
C LYS A 252 10.52 -0.34 -9.82
N GLU A 253 11.78 -0.17 -10.21
CA GLU A 253 12.35 1.14 -10.51
C GLU A 253 11.74 1.76 -11.78
N ALA A 254 11.47 0.96 -12.81
CA ALA A 254 10.71 1.38 -13.98
C ALA A 254 9.31 1.83 -13.57
N HIS A 255 8.58 1.00 -12.83
CA HIS A 255 7.22 1.32 -12.37
C HIS A 255 7.17 2.66 -11.60
N ALA A 256 8.07 2.86 -10.64
CA ALA A 256 8.18 4.11 -9.91
C ALA A 256 8.50 5.32 -10.82
N ALA A 257 9.36 5.15 -11.83
CA ALA A 257 9.67 6.19 -12.80
C ALA A 257 8.46 6.54 -13.68
N ARG A 258 7.64 5.56 -14.06
CA ARG A 258 6.38 5.80 -14.80
C ARG A 258 5.37 6.58 -13.97
N LEU A 259 5.17 6.21 -12.70
CA LEU A 259 4.26 6.93 -11.82
C LEU A 259 4.67 8.40 -11.68
N ARG A 260 5.96 8.67 -11.43
CA ARG A 260 6.48 10.06 -11.40
C ARG A 260 6.26 10.78 -12.72
N ALA A 261 6.52 10.13 -13.86
CA ALA A 261 6.28 10.74 -15.17
C ALA A 261 4.82 11.13 -15.37
N ASN A 262 3.89 10.30 -14.90
CA ASN A 262 2.45 10.58 -14.96
C ASN A 262 2.08 11.75 -14.04
N GLU A 263 2.60 11.78 -12.80
CA GLU A 263 2.38 12.90 -11.86
C GLU A 263 2.86 14.24 -12.45
N TRP A 264 4.06 14.26 -13.06
CA TRP A 264 4.56 15.46 -13.72
C TRP A 264 3.73 15.87 -14.93
N ALA A 265 3.27 14.91 -15.73
CA ALA A 265 2.41 15.18 -16.88
C ALA A 265 1.06 15.77 -16.44
N GLU A 266 0.45 15.24 -15.37
CA GLU A 266 -0.76 15.79 -14.78
C GLU A 266 -0.53 17.21 -14.22
N GLY A 267 0.61 17.44 -13.56
CA GLY A 267 1.01 18.78 -13.10
C GLY A 267 1.14 19.79 -14.23
N VAL A 268 1.69 19.39 -15.38
CA VAL A 268 1.75 20.25 -16.58
C VAL A 268 0.35 20.60 -17.08
N LEU A 269 -0.56 19.61 -17.15
CA LEU A 269 -1.95 19.84 -17.57
C LEU A 269 -2.71 20.78 -16.63
N LEU A 270 -2.48 20.68 -15.31
CA LEU A 270 -3.06 21.59 -14.33
C LEU A 270 -2.54 23.02 -14.51
N LEU A 271 -1.23 23.20 -14.69
CA LEU A 271 -0.66 24.52 -14.97
C LEU A 271 -1.15 25.12 -16.29
N GLU A 272 -1.45 24.29 -17.29
CA GLU A 272 -2.08 24.75 -18.53
C GLU A 272 -3.55 25.16 -18.32
N ALA A 273 -4.29 24.42 -17.50
CA ALA A 273 -5.68 24.73 -17.19
C ALA A 273 -5.82 26.03 -16.38
N GLU A 274 -4.89 26.29 -15.45
CA GLU A 274 -4.87 27.50 -14.62
C GLU A 274 -4.22 28.70 -15.32
N GLY A 275 -3.23 28.45 -16.19
CA GLY A 275 -2.50 29.48 -16.93
C GLY A 275 -3.25 30.06 -18.13
N ILE A 276 -4.45 29.56 -18.44
CA ILE A 276 -5.32 30.06 -19.53
C ILE A 276 -6.63 30.59 -18.93
N LYS A 277 -6.56 31.76 -18.29
CA LYS A 277 -7.60 32.81 -18.30
C LYS A 277 -6.96 34.20 -18.20
#